data_AF-A0A3D3RLT2-F1
#
_entry.id   AF-A0A3D3RLT2-F1
#
_cell.length_a   1.000
_cell.length_b   1.000
_cell.length_c   1.000
_cell.angle_alpha   90.00
_cell.angle_beta   90.00
_cell.angle_gamma   90.00
#
_symmetry.space_group_name_H-M   'P 1'
#
loop_
_entity.id
_entity.type
_entity.pdbx_description
1 polymer ?
#
loop_
_entity_poly.entity_id
_entity_poly.type
_entity_poly.pdbx_seq_one_letter_code
_entity_poly.pdbx_strand_id
1 'polypeptide(L)'
;MSIQLIDSIPEDRFLKTNGLSTDKNNVGHFKGWETGKCMMFLYKKESPILKIQLKNSLVFINSDQEGKVQTWYEQLRNITKHTS
;
A
#
# COMPACT_ATOMS: atom_id res chain seq x y z
N MET A 1 -8.36 -4.28 -11.48
CA MET A 1 -7.80 -3.77 -10.21
C MET A 1 -8.08 -4.81 -9.15
N SER A 2 -7.16 -5.07 -8.22
CA SER A 2 -7.44 -5.92 -7.06
C SER A 2 -6.94 -5.29 -5.77
N ILE A 3 -7.57 -5.66 -4.65
CA ILE A 3 -7.24 -5.17 -3.32
C ILE A 3 -7.01 -6.35 -2.38
N GLN A 4 -6.10 -6.19 -1.42
CA GLN A 4 -5.78 -7.21 -0.41
C GLN A 4 -5.32 -6.52 0.88
N LEU A 5 -5.70 -7.06 2.04
CA LEU A 5 -5.07 -6.74 3.33
C LEU A 5 -3.89 -7.69 3.56
N ILE A 6 -2.74 -7.14 3.89
CA ILE A 6 -1.50 -7.87 4.20
C ILE A 6 -0.90 -7.33 5.50
N ASP A 7 -0.18 -8.16 6.26
CA ASP A 7 0.42 -7.73 7.53
C ASP A 7 1.73 -6.95 7.32
N SER A 8 2.46 -7.24 6.24
CA SER A 8 3.71 -6.59 5.88
C SER A 8 3.84 -6.44 4.36
N ILE A 9 4.63 -5.47 3.90
CA ILE A 9 5.02 -5.40 2.49
C ILE A 9 5.92 -6.60 2.12
N PRO A 10 5.98 -7.01 0.85
CA PRO A 10 6.89 -8.06 0.41
C PRO A 10 8.34 -7.77 0.83
N GLU A 11 9.08 -8.80 1.21
CA GLU A 11 10.53 -8.69 1.38
C GLU A 11 11.16 -8.40 0.01
N ASP A 12 11.59 -7.16 -0.20
CA ASP A 12 12.17 -6.71 -1.46
C ASP A 12 13.12 -5.54 -1.18
N ARG A 13 14.05 -5.31 -2.09
CA ARG A 13 14.96 -4.16 -2.07
C ARG A 13 14.27 -2.94 -2.68
N PHE A 14 13.56 -2.20 -1.85
CA PHE A 14 12.92 -0.95 -2.28
C PHE A 14 13.89 0.22 -2.36
N LEU A 15 14.02 0.79 -3.57
CA LEU A 15 14.72 2.06 -3.80
C LEU A 15 13.72 3.20 -3.87
N LYS A 16 13.97 4.26 -3.11
CA LYS A 16 13.19 5.50 -3.16
C LYS A 16 13.49 6.24 -4.45
N THR A 17 12.47 6.46 -5.30
CA THR A 17 12.65 7.19 -6.57
C THR A 17 12.18 8.63 -6.48
N ASN A 18 11.10 8.90 -5.74
CA ASN A 18 10.63 10.24 -5.43
C ASN A 18 9.72 10.20 -4.19
N GLY A 19 10.26 10.52 -3.01
CA GLY A 19 9.51 10.43 -1.77
C GLY A 19 10.31 10.73 -0.51
N LEU A 20 9.67 10.47 0.63
CA LEU A 20 10.19 10.60 1.98
C LEU A 20 10.28 9.22 2.65
N SER A 21 11.40 8.96 3.32
CA SER A 21 11.57 7.81 4.20
C SER A 21 12.18 8.33 5.49
N THR A 22 11.44 8.21 6.59
CA THR A 22 11.87 8.54 7.96
C THR A 22 11.80 7.29 8.82
N ASP A 23 12.24 7.33 10.07
CA ASP A 23 12.12 6.19 10.98
C ASP A 23 10.67 5.77 11.23
N LYS A 24 9.71 6.69 11.02
CA LYS A 24 8.28 6.44 11.21
C LYS A 24 7.57 6.05 9.92
N ASN A 25 7.87 6.74 8.81
CA ASN A 25 7.01 6.70 7.62
C ASN A 25 7.78 6.48 6.31
N ASN A 26 7.11 5.85 5.33
CA ASN A 26 7.48 5.85 3.92
C ASN A 26 6.35 6.48 3.11
N VAL A 27 6.63 7.58 2.40
CA VAL A 27 5.63 8.30 1.60
C VAL A 27 6.20 8.63 0.22
N GLY A 28 5.50 8.22 -0.85
CA GLY A 28 5.84 8.57 -2.23
C GLY A 28 6.17 7.37 -3.11
N HIS A 29 6.96 7.59 -4.16
CA HIS A 29 7.30 6.60 -5.17
C HIS A 29 8.57 5.82 -4.83
N PHE A 30 8.45 4.50 -4.99
CA PHE A 30 9.50 3.52 -4.78
C PHE A 30 9.56 2.56 -5.96
N LYS A 31 10.70 1.87 -6.09
CA LYS A 31 10.88 0.76 -7.01
C LYS A 31 11.48 -0.41 -6.24
N GLY A 32 10.72 -1.48 -6.08
CA GLY A 32 11.23 -2.78 -5.65
C GLY A 32 11.91 -3.49 -6.82
N TRP A 33 12.83 -4.40 -6.51
CA TRP A 33 13.51 -5.19 -7.53
C TRP A 33 12.54 -6.19 -8.15
N GLU A 34 11.78 -6.89 -7.33
CA GLU A 34 10.76 -7.86 -7.76
C GLU A 34 9.38 -7.20 -7.89
N THR A 35 9.03 -6.31 -6.96
CA THR A 35 7.74 -5.61 -6.91
C THR A 35 7.57 -4.62 -8.07
N GLY A 36 8.66 -4.12 -8.63
CA GLY A 36 8.64 -3.06 -9.63
C GLY A 36 8.19 -1.71 -9.06
N LYS A 37 7.57 -0.87 -9.88
CA LYS A 37 7.16 0.50 -9.48
C LYS A 37 5.96 0.46 -8.52
N CYS A 38 6.10 1.11 -7.37
CA CYS A 38 5.04 1.22 -6.38
C CYS A 38 4.96 2.61 -5.73
N MET A 39 3.81 2.89 -5.12
CA MET A 39 3.60 4.01 -4.22
C MET A 39 3.42 3.49 -2.80
N MET A 40 4.10 4.12 -1.84
CA MET A 40 3.99 3.80 -0.42
C MET A 40 3.40 5.00 0.33
N PHE A 41 2.43 4.73 1.20
CA PHE A 41 1.87 5.65 2.18
C PHE A 41 1.77 4.90 3.51
N LEU A 42 2.93 4.63 4.11
CA LEU A 42 3.09 3.66 5.18
C LEU A 42 3.62 4.30 6.45
N TYR A 43 2.96 4.01 7.57
CA TYR A 43 3.51 4.02 8.91
C TYR A 43 4.21 2.66 9.14
N LYS A 44 5.52 2.66 9.39
CA LYS A 44 6.38 1.45 9.32
C LYS A 44 6.06 0.36 10.36
N LYS A 45 5.39 0.71 11.45
CA LYS A 45 5.05 -0.21 12.55
C LYS A 45 3.56 -0.55 12.62
N GLU A 46 2.78 -0.08 11.65
CA GLU A 46 1.33 -0.22 11.67
C GLU A 46 0.87 -1.29 10.68
N SER A 47 -0.09 -2.09 11.12
CA SER A 47 -0.76 -3.13 10.34
C SER A 47 -2.27 -3.07 10.59
N PRO A 48 -3.12 -3.49 9.64
CA PRO A 48 -2.78 -4.08 8.34
C PRO A 48 -2.38 -3.02 7.29
N ILE A 49 -1.78 -3.49 6.20
CA ILE A 49 -1.50 -2.72 5.00
C ILE A 49 -2.53 -3.08 3.92
N LEU A 50 -3.15 -2.07 3.33
CA LEU A 50 -3.96 -2.23 2.14
C LEU A 50 -3.06 -2.18 0.91
N LYS A 51 -2.95 -3.33 0.23
CA LYS A 51 -2.30 -3.47 -1.07
C LYS A 51 -3.33 -3.29 -2.17
N ILE A 52 -3.07 -2.38 -3.10
CA ILE A 52 -3.92 -2.11 -4.26
C ILE A 52 -3.11 -2.36 -5.53
N GLN A 53 -3.50 -3.37 -6.30
CA GLN A 53 -2.93 -3.65 -7.62
C GLN A 53 -3.70 -2.88 -8.70
N LEU A 54 -3.02 -1.91 -9.29
CA LEU A 54 -3.48 -1.16 -10.45
C LEU A 54 -2.89 -1.78 -11.73
N LYS A 55 -3.32 -1.29 -12.90
CA LYS A 55 -2.88 -1.82 -14.21
C LYS A 55 -1.36 -1.75 -14.40
N ASN A 56 -0.73 -0.65 -13.96
CA ASN A 56 0.68 -0.35 -14.21
C ASN A 56 1.49 -0.05 -12.94
N SER A 57 0.89 -0.17 -11.76
CA SER A 57 1.55 0.16 -10.50
C SER A 57 0.90 -0.55 -9.32
N LEU A 58 1.63 -0.58 -8.21
CA LEU A 58 1.16 -1.10 -6.94
C LEU A 58 1.10 0.03 -5.91
N VAL A 59 0.09 0.01 -5.03
CA VAL A 59 -0.01 0.93 -3.89
C VAL A 59 -0.02 0.14 -2.61
N PHE A 60 0.79 0.56 -1.64
CA PHE A 60 0.76 0.10 -0.26
C PHE A 60 0.38 1.28 0.63
N ILE A 61 -0.71 1.14 1.39
CA ILE A 61 -1.20 2.20 2.29
C ILE A 61 -1.69 1.62 3.61
N ASN A 62 -1.39 2.28 4.72
CA ASN A 62 -1.97 1.99 6.03
C ASN A 62 -2.31 3.30 6.77
N SER A 63 -2.71 3.20 8.04
CA SER A 63 -2.93 4.33 8.93
C SER A 63 -2.52 3.95 10.35
N ASP A 64 -2.11 4.95 11.12
CA ASP A 64 -1.95 4.93 12.58
C ASP A 64 -3.27 5.04 13.36
N GLN A 65 -4.42 5.05 12.67
CA GLN A 65 -5.74 5.13 13.27
C GLN A 65 -6.42 3.76 13.19
N GLU A 66 -6.83 3.25 14.35
CA GLU A 66 -7.49 1.96 14.49
C GLU A 66 -8.72 1.86 13.57
N GLY A 67 -8.88 0.71 12.89
CA GLY A 67 -10.03 0.41 12.02
C GLY A 67 -10.08 1.17 10.68
N LYS A 68 -9.20 2.15 10.45
CA LYS A 68 -9.26 2.99 9.23
C LYS A 68 -8.94 2.20 7.96
N VAL A 69 -7.94 1.31 8.03
CA VAL A 69 -7.52 0.51 6.86
C VAL A 69 -8.62 -0.48 6.46
N GLN A 70 -9.29 -1.09 7.43
CA GLN A 70 -10.43 -1.99 7.21
C GLN A 70 -11.61 -1.23 6.60
N THR A 71 -11.87 -0.01 7.08
CA THR A 71 -12.91 0.86 6.52
C THR A 71 -12.65 1.14 5.03
N TRP A 72 -11.42 1.53 4.66
CA TRP A 72 -11.04 1.74 3.26
C TRP A 72 -11.15 0.47 2.42
N TYR A 73 -10.74 -0.67 2.97
CA TYR A 73 -10.83 -1.97 2.28
C TYR A 73 -12.29 -2.30 1.93
N GLU A 74 -13.23 -2.19 2.88
CA GLU A 74 -14.65 -2.48 2.60
C GLU A 74 -15.27 -1.47 1.62
N GLN A 75 -14.90 -0.19 1.72
CA GLN A 75 -15.32 0.83 0.74
C GLN A 75 -14.87 0.49 -0.69
N LEU A 76 -13.59 0.16 -0.87
CA LEU A 76 -13.04 -0.22 -2.18
C LEU A 76 -13.59 -1.55 -2.67
N ARG A 77 -13.80 -2.52 -1.79
CA ARG A 77 -14.38 -3.82 -2.12
C ARG A 77 -15.77 -3.64 -2.74
N ASN A 78 -16.59 -2.77 -2.16
CA ASN A 78 -17.91 -2.46 -2.70
C ASN A 78 -17.82 -1.80 -4.08
N ILE A 79 -16.90 -0.86 -4.29
CA ILE A 79 -16.69 -0.24 -5.61
C ILE A 79 -16.26 -1.28 -6.66
N THR A 80 -15.33 -2.18 -6.33
CA THR A 80 -14.85 -3.21 -7.28
C THR A 80 -15.92 -4.21 -7.69
N LYS A 81 -16.87 -4.54 -6.79
CA LYS A 81 -18.00 -5.43 -7.10
C LYS A 81 -18.99 -4.83 -8.10
N HIS A 82 -19.12 -3.50 -8.14
CA HIS A 82 -20.06 -2.81 -9.02
C HIS A 82 -19.46 -2.38 -10.37
N THR A 83 -18.16 -2.60 -10.57
CA THR A 83 -17.43 -2.30 -11.83
C THR A 83 -16.92 -3.55 -12.55
N SER A 84 -17.34 -4.74 -12.09
CA SER A 84 -17.04 -6.05 -12.69
C SER A 84 -18.24 -6.59 -13.45
#